data_AF-A0A9D2UCM2-F1
#
_entry.id   AF-A0A9D2UCM2-F1
#
_cell.length_a   1.000
_cell.length_b   1.000
_cell.length_c   1.000
_cell.angle_alpha   90.00
_cell.angle_beta   90.00
_cell.angle_gamma   90.00
#
_symmetry.space_group_name_H-M   'P 1'
#
loop_
_entity.id
_entity.type
_entity.pdbx_description
1 polymer ?
#
loop_
_entity_poly.entity_id
_entity_poly.type
_entity_poly.pdbx_seq_one_letter_code
_entity_poly.pdbx_strand_id
1 'polypeptide(L)'
;VLREEAQRFIAPLAVGSIGFGGVFALWTQLGYGKAWTWVPLALAVAGLLGAVAATVAQRDGWAFSATALAIVSVVVLGFGAMFPMLWTDLDIWQAASNPYTLKVMTWAAVIVTPFVLLYQGYTYWIFRRRIVAEPVHL
;
A
#
# COMPACT_ATOMS: atom_id res chain seq x y z
N VAL A 1 18.75 19.87 11.99
CA VAL A 1 18.86 19.01 13.20
C VAL A 1 17.87 17.83 13.18
N LEU A 2 16.63 17.91 13.70
CA LEU A 2 15.69 16.75 13.76
C LEU A 2 15.44 16.06 12.40
N ARG A 3 15.34 16.82 11.30
CA ARG A 3 15.12 16.27 9.95
C ARG A 3 16.38 15.60 9.36
N GLU A 4 17.57 16.07 9.72
CA GLU A 4 18.84 15.47 9.25
C GLU A 4 19.17 14.18 10.02
N GLU A 5 18.87 14.15 11.32
CA GLU A 5 18.97 12.93 12.12
C GLU A 5 17.98 11.86 11.64
N ALA A 6 16.75 12.25 11.33
CA ALA A 6 15.75 11.34 10.75
C ALA A 6 16.23 10.73 9.43
N GLN A 7 16.91 11.49 8.57
CA GLN A 7 17.42 10.96 7.29
C GLN A 7 18.50 9.88 7.44
N ARG A 8 19.33 9.92 8.49
CA ARG A 8 20.30 8.86 8.78
C ARG A 8 19.64 7.54 9.16
N PHE A 9 18.48 7.57 9.81
CA PHE A 9 17.71 6.36 10.16
C PHE A 9 16.86 5.84 8.99
N ILE A 10 16.43 6.72 8.09
CA ILE A 10 15.59 6.34 6.94
C ILE A 10 16.34 5.40 5.98
N ALA A 11 17.62 5.65 5.70
CA ALA A 11 18.39 4.84 4.75
C ALA A 11 18.51 3.35 5.12
N PRO A 12 18.96 2.96 6.33
CA PRO A 12 19.06 1.54 6.70
C PRO A 12 17.67 0.88 6.80
N LEU A 13 16.66 1.59 7.28
CA LEU A 13 15.29 1.08 7.36
C LEU A 13 14.68 0.86 5.96
N ALA A 14 14.89 1.78 5.04
CA ALA A 14 14.43 1.65 3.66
C ALA A 14 15.10 0.46 2.97
N VAL A 15 16.43 0.32 3.12
CA VAL A 15 17.18 -0.82 2.57
C VAL A 15 16.70 -2.15 3.16
N GLY A 16 16.47 -2.22 4.47
CA GLY A 16 15.95 -3.42 5.11
C GLY A 16 14.55 -3.79 4.62
N SER A 17 13.66 -2.80 4.52
CA SER A 17 12.28 -2.99 4.06
C SER A 17 12.21 -3.45 2.60
N ILE A 18 13.03 -2.84 1.73
CA ILE A 18 13.11 -3.18 0.30
C ILE A 18 13.75 -4.54 0.10
N GLY A 19 14.80 -4.86 0.84
CA GLY A 19 15.46 -6.16 0.80
C GLY A 19 14.47 -7.27 1.18
N PHE A 20 13.82 -7.14 2.33
CA PHE A 20 12.86 -8.13 2.80
C PHE A 20 11.63 -8.24 1.89
N GLY A 21 11.01 -7.11 1.55
CA GLY A 21 9.83 -7.06 0.69
C GLY A 21 10.11 -7.56 -0.73
N GLY A 22 11.28 -7.22 -1.28
CA GLY A 22 11.73 -7.66 -2.60
C GLY A 22 12.00 -9.16 -2.65
N VAL A 23 12.69 -9.71 -1.65
CA VAL A 23 12.92 -11.16 -1.53
C VAL A 23 11.60 -11.91 -1.41
N PHE A 24 10.68 -11.43 -0.55
CA PHE A 24 9.36 -12.02 -0.40
C PHE A 24 8.58 -11.99 -1.73
N ALA A 25 8.51 -10.84 -2.39
CA ALA A 25 7.77 -10.70 -3.64
C ALA A 25 8.32 -11.56 -4.78
N LEU A 26 9.65 -11.68 -4.89
CA LEU A 26 10.31 -12.57 -5.84
C LEU A 26 10.04 -14.05 -5.53
N TRP A 27 10.14 -14.44 -4.26
CA TRP A 27 9.84 -15.81 -3.84
C TRP A 27 8.38 -16.18 -4.14
N THR A 28 7.43 -15.30 -3.81
CA THR A 28 6.01 -15.49 -4.14
C THR A 28 5.79 -15.61 -5.65
N GLN A 29 6.45 -14.77 -6.45
CA GLN A 29 6.30 -14.81 -7.90
C GLN A 29 6.90 -16.07 -8.53
N LEU A 30 8.03 -16.57 -8.01
CA LEU A 30 8.66 -17.78 -8.54
C LEU A 30 7.94 -19.05 -8.13
N GLY A 31 7.37 -19.10 -6.91
CA GLY A 31 6.65 -20.27 -6.42
C GLY A 31 5.20 -20.37 -6.88
N TYR A 32 4.50 -19.23 -6.94
CA TYR A 32 3.04 -19.17 -7.07
C TYR A 32 2.57 -18.14 -8.11
N GLY A 33 3.50 -17.49 -8.81
CA GLY A 33 3.19 -16.43 -9.75
C GLY A 33 2.53 -16.92 -11.04
N LYS A 34 1.75 -16.04 -11.64
CA LYS A 34 1.10 -16.22 -12.95
C LYS A 34 1.64 -15.19 -13.93
N ALA A 35 1.35 -15.37 -15.21
CA ALA A 35 1.78 -14.42 -16.26
C ALA A 35 1.35 -12.97 -15.97
N TRP A 36 0.15 -12.75 -15.42
CA TRP A 36 -0.35 -11.41 -15.13
C TRP A 36 0.18 -10.81 -13.82
N THR A 37 0.62 -11.63 -12.85
CA THR A 37 1.11 -11.13 -11.55
C THR A 37 2.50 -10.47 -11.65
N TRP A 38 3.14 -10.56 -12.81
CA TRP A 38 4.35 -9.79 -13.12
C TRP A 38 4.08 -8.27 -13.16
N VAL A 39 2.87 -7.87 -13.56
CA VAL A 39 2.48 -6.45 -13.60
C VAL A 39 2.45 -5.83 -12.19
N PRO A 40 1.70 -6.37 -11.20
CA PRO A 40 1.73 -5.85 -9.84
C PRO A 40 3.11 -6.00 -9.19
N LEU A 41 3.90 -7.03 -9.50
CA LEU A 41 5.29 -7.10 -9.01
C LEU A 41 6.12 -5.91 -9.53
N ALA A 42 6.07 -5.62 -10.82
CA ALA A 42 6.78 -4.48 -11.42
C ALA A 42 6.32 -3.14 -10.82
N LEU A 43 5.01 -2.97 -10.60
CA LEU A 43 4.45 -1.78 -9.97
C LEU A 43 4.86 -1.66 -8.49
N ALA A 44 4.94 -2.77 -7.75
CA ALA A 44 5.41 -2.78 -6.37
C ALA A 44 6.88 -2.31 -6.27
N VAL A 45 7.75 -2.85 -7.14
CA VAL A 45 9.16 -2.45 -7.21
C VAL A 45 9.29 -0.98 -7.61
N ALA A 46 8.55 -0.54 -8.64
CA ALA A 46 8.56 0.85 -9.08
C ALA A 46 8.04 1.81 -7.98
N GLY A 47 6.99 1.41 -7.25
CA GLY A 47 6.46 2.17 -6.11
C GLY A 47 7.45 2.31 -4.97
N LEU A 48 8.15 1.23 -4.60
CA LEU A 48 9.18 1.26 -3.55
C LEU A 48 10.37 2.13 -3.94
N LEU A 49 10.91 1.94 -5.14
CA LEU A 49 12.02 2.76 -5.65
C LEU A 49 11.61 4.24 -5.76
N GLY A 50 10.39 4.50 -6.25
CA GLY A 50 9.81 5.83 -6.33
C GLY A 50 9.64 6.48 -4.96
N ALA A 51 9.23 5.72 -3.94
CA ALA A 51 9.08 6.21 -2.58
C ALA A 51 10.43 6.62 -1.97
N VAL A 52 11.47 5.80 -2.14
CA VAL A 52 12.83 6.16 -1.70
C VAL A 52 13.34 7.39 -2.44
N ALA A 53 13.25 7.41 -3.77
CA ALA A 53 13.71 8.53 -4.57
C ALA A 53 13.00 9.84 -4.20
N ALA A 54 11.67 9.80 -4.01
CA ALA A 54 10.89 10.98 -3.62
C ALA A 54 11.20 11.43 -2.18
N THR A 55 11.50 10.50 -1.28
CA THR A 55 11.89 10.82 0.12
C THR A 55 13.25 11.52 0.15
N VAL A 56 14.24 11.01 -0.62
CA VAL A 56 15.55 11.64 -0.77
C VAL A 56 15.44 13.01 -1.44
N ALA A 57 14.58 13.14 -2.45
CA ALA A 57 14.29 14.40 -3.13
C ALA A 57 13.41 15.38 -2.33
N GLN A 58 13.04 15.06 -1.07
CA GLN A 58 12.18 15.87 -0.20
C GLN A 58 10.81 16.23 -0.81
N ARG A 59 10.26 15.34 -1.63
CA ARG A 59 8.93 15.47 -2.26
C ARG A 59 7.92 14.61 -1.50
N ASP A 60 7.55 15.04 -0.31
CA ASP A 60 6.72 14.27 0.64
C ASP A 60 5.41 13.74 0.01
N GLY A 61 4.74 14.52 -0.85
CA GLY A 61 3.52 14.07 -1.54
C GLY A 61 3.75 12.93 -2.54
N TRP A 62 4.87 12.95 -3.26
CA TRP A 62 5.24 11.87 -4.20
C TRP A 62 5.71 10.62 -3.46
N ALA A 63 6.40 10.78 -2.33
CA ALA A 63 6.80 9.67 -1.47
C ALA A 63 5.56 8.93 -0.92
N PHE A 64 4.53 9.68 -0.52
CA PHE A 64 3.26 9.11 -0.08
C PHE A 64 2.56 8.33 -1.20
N SER A 65 2.39 8.92 -2.39
CA SER A 65 1.72 8.25 -3.51
C SER A 65 2.46 7.00 -3.97
N ALA A 66 3.79 7.05 -4.03
CA ALA A 66 4.61 5.90 -4.42
C ALA A 66 4.54 4.76 -3.39
N THR A 67 4.50 5.09 -2.10
CA THR A 67 4.29 4.12 -1.02
C THR A 67 2.88 3.49 -1.11
N ALA A 68 1.84 4.29 -1.35
CA ALA A 68 0.49 3.79 -1.53
C ALA A 68 0.39 2.83 -2.74
N LEU A 69 1.03 3.18 -3.86
CA LEU A 69 1.12 2.31 -5.03
C LEU A 69 1.82 0.98 -4.70
N ALA A 70 2.92 1.03 -3.97
CA ALA A 70 3.64 -0.18 -3.55
C ALA A 70 2.74 -1.09 -2.70
N ILE A 71 2.05 -0.53 -1.72
CA ILE A 71 1.13 -1.28 -0.84
C ILE A 71 0.03 -1.96 -1.65
N VAL A 72 -0.67 -1.21 -2.50
CA VAL A 72 -1.76 -1.77 -3.35
C VAL A 72 -1.21 -2.88 -4.25
N SER A 73 -0.04 -2.67 -4.85
CA SER A 73 0.57 -3.64 -5.76
C SER A 73 0.97 -4.93 -5.05
N VAL A 74 1.53 -4.87 -3.84
CA VAL A 74 1.86 -6.05 -3.02
C VAL A 74 0.61 -6.82 -2.63
N VAL A 75 -0.48 -6.13 -2.24
CA VAL A 75 -1.76 -6.78 -1.93
C VAL A 75 -2.31 -7.51 -3.16
N VAL A 76 -2.31 -6.87 -4.32
CA VAL A 76 -2.75 -7.48 -5.58
C VAL A 76 -1.88 -8.67 -5.97
N LEU A 77 -0.55 -8.58 -5.78
CA LEU A 77 0.36 -9.69 -6.03
C LEU A 77 0.04 -10.89 -5.13
N GLY A 78 -0.13 -10.66 -3.83
CA GLY A 78 -0.43 -11.71 -2.85
C GLY A 78 -1.73 -12.45 -3.17
N PHE A 79 -2.85 -11.72 -3.28
CA PHE A 79 -4.14 -12.33 -3.61
C PHE A 79 -4.18 -12.87 -5.04
N GLY A 80 -3.47 -12.24 -5.98
CA GLY A 80 -3.40 -12.69 -7.37
C GLY A 80 -2.67 -14.02 -7.56
N ALA A 81 -1.59 -14.22 -6.81
CA ALA A 81 -0.85 -15.48 -6.75
C ALA A 81 -1.69 -16.59 -6.12
N MET A 82 -2.44 -16.28 -5.05
CA MET A 82 -3.25 -17.27 -4.33
C MET A 82 -4.56 -17.64 -5.04
N PHE A 83 -5.16 -16.72 -5.81
CA PHE A 83 -6.44 -16.94 -6.48
C PHE A 83 -6.47 -18.27 -7.29
N PRO A 84 -7.55 -19.06 -7.27
CA PRO A 84 -8.83 -18.87 -6.59
C PRO A 84 -8.82 -19.29 -5.11
N MET A 85 -7.68 -19.73 -4.60
CA MET A 85 -7.57 -20.23 -3.23
C MET A 85 -7.32 -19.10 -2.23
N LEU A 86 -7.93 -19.18 -1.06
CA LEU A 86 -7.72 -18.22 0.03
C LEU A 86 -6.92 -18.85 1.18
N TRP A 87 -7.12 -20.14 1.41
CA TRP A 87 -6.42 -20.93 2.41
C TRP A 87 -6.36 -22.41 1.96
N THR A 88 -5.66 -23.29 2.66
CA THR A 88 -5.68 -24.73 2.36
C THR A 88 -7.11 -25.26 2.38
N ASP A 89 -7.53 -25.92 1.30
CA ASP A 89 -8.89 -26.44 1.07
C ASP A 89 -10.05 -25.41 1.19
N LEU A 90 -9.77 -24.11 1.06
CA LEU A 90 -10.77 -23.05 1.04
C LEU A 90 -10.60 -22.13 -0.18
N ASP A 91 -11.54 -22.23 -1.13
CA ASP A 91 -11.62 -21.36 -2.30
C ASP A 91 -12.60 -20.18 -2.11
N ILE A 92 -12.59 -19.26 -3.08
CA ILE A 92 -13.47 -18.08 -3.09
C ILE A 92 -14.98 -18.40 -3.10
N TRP A 93 -15.38 -19.57 -3.62
CA TRP A 93 -16.79 -19.94 -3.75
C TRP A 93 -17.31 -20.52 -2.44
N GLN A 94 -16.46 -21.28 -1.75
CA GLN A 94 -16.73 -21.83 -0.42
C GLN A 94 -16.70 -20.76 0.67
N ALA A 95 -15.82 -19.77 0.57
CA ALA A 95 -15.69 -18.69 1.54
C ALA A 95 -16.75 -17.58 1.38
N ALA A 96 -17.50 -17.57 0.26
CA ALA A 96 -18.48 -16.53 -0.01
C ALA A 96 -19.73 -16.65 0.87
N SER A 97 -20.29 -15.50 1.26
CA SER A 97 -21.63 -15.45 1.87
C SER A 97 -22.72 -15.80 0.87
N ASN A 98 -23.92 -16.13 1.38
CA ASN A 98 -25.10 -16.38 0.55
C ASN A 98 -25.36 -15.21 -0.44
N PRO A 99 -25.73 -15.48 -1.71
CA PRO A 99 -26.02 -14.46 -2.73
C PRO A 99 -26.86 -13.26 -2.28
N TYR A 100 -27.86 -13.46 -1.41
CA TYR A 100 -28.68 -12.35 -0.92
C TYR A 100 -27.85 -11.36 -0.09
N THR A 101 -27.12 -11.86 0.90
CA THR A 101 -26.24 -11.05 1.74
C THR A 101 -25.14 -10.38 0.93
N LEU A 102 -24.52 -11.13 -0.01
CA LEU A 102 -23.49 -10.60 -0.88
C LEU A 102 -24.01 -9.41 -1.68
N LYS A 103 -25.21 -9.53 -2.27
CA LYS A 103 -25.85 -8.45 -3.04
C LYS A 103 -26.10 -7.20 -2.19
N VAL A 104 -26.61 -7.37 -0.96
CA VAL A 104 -26.83 -6.25 -0.04
C VAL A 104 -25.51 -5.55 0.31
N MET A 105 -24.47 -6.33 0.64
CA MET A 105 -23.15 -5.78 0.95
C MET A 105 -22.48 -5.09 -0.24
N THR A 106 -22.67 -5.59 -1.47
CA THR A 106 -22.18 -4.92 -2.68
C THR A 106 -22.83 -3.56 -2.87
N TRP A 107 -24.15 -3.45 -2.72
CA TRP A 107 -24.84 -2.17 -2.80
C TRP A 107 -24.40 -1.21 -1.69
N ALA A 108 -24.22 -1.72 -0.48
CA ALA A 108 -23.68 -0.93 0.63
C ALA A 108 -22.26 -0.42 0.29
N ALA A 109 -21.36 -1.28 -0.21
CA ALA A 109 -20.00 -0.88 -0.59
C ALA A 109 -20.01 0.19 -1.69
N VAL A 110 -20.82 0.02 -2.73
CA VAL A 110 -20.93 0.99 -3.84
C VAL A 110 -21.38 2.37 -3.37
N ILE A 111 -22.20 2.47 -2.33
CA ILE A 111 -22.70 3.76 -1.81
C ILE A 111 -21.79 4.32 -0.71
N VAL A 112 -21.40 3.49 0.26
CA VAL A 112 -20.68 3.92 1.46
C VAL A 112 -19.21 4.19 1.16
N THR A 113 -18.53 3.35 0.37
CA THR A 113 -17.11 3.54 0.04
C THR A 113 -16.81 4.91 -0.58
N PRO A 114 -17.52 5.40 -1.63
CA PRO A 114 -17.24 6.72 -2.18
C PRO A 114 -17.53 7.84 -1.17
N PHE A 115 -18.57 7.70 -0.33
CA PHE A 115 -18.86 8.68 0.72
C PHE A 115 -17.71 8.80 1.73
N VAL A 116 -17.16 7.66 2.16
CA VAL A 116 -16.00 7.63 3.07
C VAL A 116 -14.78 8.26 2.41
N LEU A 117 -14.50 7.96 1.13
CA LEU A 117 -13.37 8.54 0.40
C LEU A 117 -13.52 10.06 0.23
N LEU A 118 -14.72 10.56 -0.04
CA LEU A 118 -15.00 12.00 -0.11
C LEU A 118 -14.71 12.68 1.23
N TYR A 119 -15.16 12.08 2.34
CA TYR A 119 -14.91 12.64 3.67
C TYR A 119 -13.42 12.60 4.05
N GLN A 120 -12.73 11.49 3.77
CA GLN A 120 -11.28 11.38 3.98
C GLN A 120 -10.52 12.43 3.16
N GLY A 121 -10.89 12.62 1.89
CA GLY A 121 -10.32 13.64 1.02
C GLY A 121 -10.59 15.06 1.50
N TYR A 122 -11.82 15.36 1.92
CA TYR A 122 -12.19 16.66 2.49
C TYR A 122 -11.41 16.97 3.78
N THR A 123 -11.30 15.98 4.67
CA THR A 123 -10.54 16.11 5.92
C THR A 123 -9.06 16.37 5.63
N TYR A 124 -8.46 15.62 4.70
CA TYR A 124 -7.07 15.86 4.27
C TYR A 124 -6.90 17.27 3.69
N TRP A 125 -7.88 17.75 2.91
CA TRP A 125 -7.85 19.10 2.35
C TRP A 125 -7.91 20.20 3.41
N ILE A 126 -8.75 20.04 4.45
CA ILE A 126 -8.80 20.96 5.59
C ILE A 126 -7.44 21.01 6.31
N PHE A 127 -6.86 19.85 6.61
CA PHE A 127 -5.63 19.74 7.40
C PHE A 127 -4.33 19.82 6.58
N ARG A 128 -4.38 20.35 5.35
CA ARG A 128 -3.22 20.39 4.46
C ARG A 128 -2.10 21.35 4.91
N ARG A 129 -2.33 22.21 5.91
CA ARG A 129 -1.34 23.19 6.36
C ARG A 129 -0.27 22.51 7.23
N ARG A 130 0.99 22.88 7.01
CA ARG A 130 2.12 22.37 7.82
C ARG A 130 1.95 22.80 9.28
N ILE A 131 2.05 21.85 10.20
CA ILE A 131 2.11 22.13 11.63
C ILE A 131 3.53 22.63 11.92
N VAL A 132 3.64 23.86 12.41
CA VAL A 132 4.90 24.44 12.89
C VAL A 132 4.83 24.44 14.40
N ALA A 133 5.72 23.69 15.05
CA ALA A 133 5.89 23.79 16.49
C ALA A 133 6.81 24.98 16.77
N GLU A 134 6.35 25.91 17.59
CA GLU A 134 7.18 27.02 18.08
C GLU A 134 8.20 26.43 19.06
N PRO A 135 9.49 26.82 18.98
CA PRO A 135 10.49 26.30 19.91
C PRO A 135 10.12 26.70 21.32
N VAL A 136 9.85 25.70 22.17
CA VAL A 136 9.69 25.91 23.60
C VAL A 136 11.08 26.27 24.13
N HIS A 137 11.30 27.55 24.38
CA HIS A 137 12.47 28.02 25.11
C HIS A 137 12.35 27.52 26.56
N LEU A 138 13.20 26.55 26.92
CA LEU A 138 13.45 26.15 28.31
C LEU A 138 14.50 27.07 28.92
#